data_AF-A0ABD0UDR7-F1
#
_entry.id   AF-A0ABD0UDR7-F1
#
_cell.length_a   1.000
_cell.length_b   1.000
_cell.length_c   1.000
_cell.angle_alpha   90.00
_cell.angle_beta   90.00
_cell.angle_gamma   90.00
#
_symmetry.space_group_name_H-M   'P 1'
#
loop_
_entity.id
_entity.type
_entity.pdbx_description
1 polymer ?
#
loop_
_entity_poly.entity_id
_entity_poly.type
_entity_poly.pdbx_seq_one_letter_code
_entity_poly.pdbx_strand_id
1 'polypeptide(L)'
;MEPQIPLWNQKASKSSDKLVIWDYHVICIQIVNQKNTEEGRFSHLIWDLDSSLPFPLPLDQYISETFRLHLPLKSTYKRVLRVIHAPIFLQHFSSNRTHMRDPHGNWIAPPPNYEPIIAQDGSENNLDEYVRIRAADAMTDINALVDGLYSNKYGVLEGEEEMQVVAIDAYVQFKWSYKSFCTPMIPPSVHMIHDASKHMRDQQVEISVEVKL
;
A
#
# COMPACT_ATOMS: atom_id res chain seq x y z
N MET A 1 -23.29 -1.65 -0.75
CA MET A 1 -22.59 -2.80 -1.37
C MET A 1 -21.20 -2.84 -0.76
N GLU A 2 -20.66 -4.03 -0.59
CA GLU A 2 -19.24 -4.18 -0.24
C GLU A 2 -18.36 -3.76 -1.45
N PRO A 3 -17.15 -3.24 -1.20
CA PRO A 3 -16.22 -2.86 -2.26
C PRO A 3 -15.79 -4.08 -3.08
N GLN A 4 -15.55 -3.86 -4.38
CA GLN A 4 -15.15 -4.91 -5.31
C GLN A 4 -13.99 -4.41 -6.18
N ILE A 5 -12.77 -4.82 -5.85
CA ILE A 5 -11.53 -4.28 -6.42
C ILE A 5 -10.94 -5.34 -7.36
N PRO A 6 -11.07 -5.18 -8.69
CA PRO A 6 -10.47 -6.11 -9.65
C PRO A 6 -8.97 -5.89 -9.75
N LEU A 7 -8.17 -6.89 -9.39
CA LEU A 7 -6.72 -6.92 -9.62
C LEU A 7 -6.34 -8.12 -10.47
N TRP A 8 -5.59 -7.87 -11.54
CA TRP A 8 -5.06 -8.90 -12.42
C TRP A 8 -3.71 -9.43 -11.94
N ASN A 9 -3.29 -10.55 -12.53
CA ASN A 9 -2.05 -11.23 -12.20
C ASN A 9 -1.91 -11.65 -10.72
N GLN A 10 -3.00 -11.94 -10.01
CA GLN A 10 -2.97 -12.28 -8.57
C GLN A 10 -2.80 -13.78 -8.30
N LYS A 11 -2.01 -14.15 -7.29
CA LYS A 11 -1.70 -15.54 -6.86
C LYS A 11 -2.94 -16.32 -6.42
N ALA A 12 -3.92 -15.65 -5.82
CA ALA A 12 -5.15 -16.27 -5.34
C ALA A 12 -6.16 -16.62 -6.46
N SER A 13 -5.90 -16.20 -7.71
CA SER A 13 -6.77 -16.50 -8.85
C SER A 13 -6.85 -18.01 -9.13
N LYS A 14 -8.06 -18.46 -9.47
CA LYS A 14 -8.35 -19.80 -9.97
C LYS A 14 -8.68 -19.80 -11.48
N SER A 15 -8.80 -18.62 -12.09
CA SER A 15 -9.06 -18.42 -13.52
C SER A 15 -7.79 -18.08 -14.30
N SER A 16 -7.78 -18.45 -15.58
CA SER A 16 -6.63 -18.30 -16.50
C SER A 16 -6.27 -16.86 -16.84
N ASP A 17 -7.17 -15.91 -16.63
CA ASP A 17 -6.92 -14.47 -16.74
C ASP A 17 -6.18 -13.89 -15.52
N LYS A 18 -6.02 -14.68 -14.45
CA LYS A 18 -5.42 -14.30 -13.16
C LYS A 18 -6.13 -13.16 -12.42
N LEU A 19 -7.43 -12.98 -12.64
CA LEU A 19 -8.23 -11.95 -11.95
C LEU A 19 -8.65 -12.41 -10.54
N VAL A 20 -8.50 -11.51 -9.55
CA VAL A 20 -9.16 -11.61 -8.24
C VAL A 20 -9.99 -10.35 -8.01
N ILE A 21 -11.18 -10.52 -7.41
CA ILE A 21 -11.98 -9.42 -6.88
C ILE A 21 -11.73 -9.37 -5.37
N TRP A 22 -10.97 -8.40 -4.92
CA TRP A 22 -10.70 -8.17 -3.50
C TRP A 22 -11.75 -7.25 -2.87
N ASP A 23 -11.95 -7.38 -1.56
CA ASP A 23 -12.64 -6.39 -0.73
C ASP A 23 -11.68 -5.25 -0.35
N TYR A 24 -10.40 -5.54 -0.05
CA TYR A 24 -9.29 -4.58 -0.03
C TYR A 24 -7.98 -5.25 -0.43
N HIS A 25 -7.01 -4.47 -0.92
CA HIS A 25 -5.63 -4.94 -1.09
C HIS A 25 -4.61 -3.92 -0.59
N VAL A 26 -3.43 -4.38 -0.17
CA VAL A 26 -2.38 -3.54 0.40
C VAL A 26 -1.06 -3.81 -0.30
N ILE A 27 -0.37 -2.76 -0.76
CA ILE A 27 0.96 -2.84 -1.37
C ILE A 27 1.92 -1.80 -0.75
N CYS A 28 3.22 -2.00 -0.92
CA CYS A 28 4.23 -1.01 -0.53
C CYS A 28 4.84 -0.36 -1.79
N ILE A 29 5.11 0.95 -1.75
CA ILE A 29 5.78 1.69 -2.83
C ILE A 29 7.14 2.18 -2.34
N GLN A 30 8.20 1.51 -2.78
CA GLN A 30 9.56 2.02 -2.63
C GLN A 30 9.80 3.16 -3.62
N ILE A 31 9.87 4.37 -3.06
CA ILE A 31 10.39 5.55 -3.73
C ILE A 31 11.92 5.41 -3.84
N VAL A 32 12.48 5.69 -5.01
CA VAL A 32 13.91 5.49 -5.30
C VAL A 32 14.57 6.85 -5.55
N ASN A 33 15.64 7.15 -4.80
CA ASN A 33 16.27 8.46 -4.81
C ASN A 33 17.27 8.63 -5.98
N GLN A 34 17.04 9.61 -6.85
CA GLN A 34 17.82 9.90 -8.06
C GLN A 34 19.32 10.23 -7.83
N LYS A 35 19.77 10.43 -6.57
CA LYS A 35 21.16 10.84 -6.28
C LYS A 35 22.20 9.71 -6.36
N ASN A 36 21.79 8.44 -6.28
CA ASN A 36 22.71 7.30 -6.08
C ASN A 36 22.76 6.30 -7.25
N THR A 37 22.20 6.64 -8.42
CA THR A 37 22.13 5.73 -9.57
C THR A 37 22.60 6.40 -10.86
N GLU A 38 23.74 5.93 -11.36
CA GLU A 38 24.12 6.11 -12.76
C GLU A 38 23.20 5.24 -13.66
N GLU A 39 23.12 5.53 -14.96
CA GLU A 39 22.32 4.79 -15.96
C GLU A 39 20.77 4.80 -15.85
N GLY A 40 20.17 5.96 -15.58
CA GLY A 40 19.04 6.46 -16.38
C GLY A 40 17.71 5.68 -16.44
N ARG A 41 17.50 4.64 -15.61
CA ARG A 41 16.25 3.88 -15.50
C ARG A 41 15.65 4.03 -14.11
N PHE A 42 14.88 5.10 -13.91
CA PHE A 42 14.22 5.40 -12.65
C PHE A 42 12.78 4.89 -12.67
N SER A 43 12.45 3.96 -11.78
CA SER A 43 11.08 3.52 -11.52
C SER A 43 10.90 3.27 -10.03
N HIS A 44 9.85 3.83 -9.43
CA HIS A 44 9.40 3.43 -8.10
C HIS A 44 9.04 1.92 -8.13
N LEU A 45 9.25 1.21 -7.02
CA LEU A 45 9.10 -0.24 -6.95
C LEU A 45 7.89 -0.63 -6.10
N ILE A 46 7.00 -1.45 -6.68
CA ILE A 46 5.88 -2.07 -5.99
C ILE A 46 6.30 -3.39 -5.34
N TRP A 47 5.93 -3.52 -4.07
CA TRP A 47 6.06 -4.70 -3.25
C TRP A 47 4.66 -5.25 -2.93
N ASP A 48 4.13 -6.07 -3.84
CA ASP A 48 2.83 -6.77 -3.71
C ASP A 48 3.10 -8.26 -3.43
N LEU A 49 2.81 -8.72 -2.21
CA LEU A 49 3.05 -10.11 -1.80
C LEU A 49 2.09 -11.13 -2.45
N ASP A 50 0.96 -10.68 -2.98
CA ASP A 50 -0.06 -11.53 -3.62
C ASP A 50 -0.02 -11.46 -5.15
N SER A 51 0.84 -10.62 -5.74
CA SER A 51 1.08 -10.64 -7.19
C SER A 51 1.80 -11.91 -7.66
N SER A 52 1.46 -12.41 -8.85
CA SER A 52 2.17 -13.45 -9.60
C SER A 52 3.15 -12.90 -10.65
N LEU A 53 3.38 -11.59 -10.64
CA LEU A 53 4.41 -10.90 -11.41
C LEU A 53 5.78 -11.04 -10.71
N PRO A 54 6.89 -10.60 -11.34
CA PRO A 54 8.17 -10.41 -10.64
C PRO A 54 8.01 -9.54 -9.38
N PHE A 55 8.87 -9.77 -8.38
CA PHE A 55 8.77 -9.14 -7.07
C PHE A 55 10.17 -8.68 -6.59
N PRO A 56 10.38 -7.38 -6.28
CA PRO A 56 9.47 -6.26 -6.56
C PRO A 56 9.31 -5.99 -8.08
N LEU A 57 8.38 -5.11 -8.44
CA LEU A 57 8.08 -4.74 -9.84
C LEU A 57 8.11 -3.20 -10.04
N PRO A 58 8.57 -2.67 -11.18
CA PRO A 58 8.38 -1.26 -11.53
C PRO A 58 6.91 -0.80 -11.47
N LEU A 59 6.67 0.41 -10.96
CA LEU A 59 5.34 1.01 -10.78
C LEU A 59 4.53 1.09 -12.07
N ASP A 60 5.15 1.50 -13.17
CA ASP A 60 4.55 1.57 -14.51
C ASP A 60 4.09 0.19 -14.98
N GLN A 61 4.93 -0.84 -14.78
CA GLN A 61 4.60 -2.22 -15.13
C GLN A 61 3.49 -2.78 -14.24
N TYR A 62 3.49 -2.46 -12.93
CA TYR A 62 2.44 -2.89 -12.01
C TYR A 62 1.08 -2.26 -12.34
N ILE A 63 1.02 -0.95 -12.61
CA ILE A 63 -0.21 -0.28 -13.03
C ILE A 63 -0.70 -0.88 -14.36
N SER A 64 0.20 -1.12 -15.32
CA SER A 64 -0.15 -1.71 -16.61
C SER A 64 -0.70 -3.14 -16.49
N GLU A 65 -0.04 -4.03 -15.73
CA GLU A 65 -0.39 -5.46 -15.66
C GLU A 65 -1.42 -5.82 -14.59
N THR A 66 -1.41 -5.16 -13.44
CA THR A 66 -2.29 -5.46 -12.30
C THR A 66 -3.56 -4.62 -12.34
N PHE A 67 -3.46 -3.32 -12.61
CA PHE A 67 -4.65 -2.45 -12.67
C PHE A 67 -5.30 -2.46 -14.06
N ARG A 68 -4.50 -2.44 -15.14
CA ARG A 68 -4.99 -2.44 -16.53
C ARG A 68 -5.96 -1.28 -16.81
N LEU A 69 -5.52 -0.05 -16.54
CA LEU A 69 -6.33 1.18 -16.67
C LEU A 69 -6.95 1.40 -18.06
N HIS A 70 -6.46 0.70 -19.10
CA HIS A 70 -7.02 0.69 -20.45
C HIS A 70 -8.33 -0.12 -20.58
N LEU A 71 -8.72 -0.92 -19.58
CA LEU A 71 -9.97 -1.69 -19.59
C LEU A 71 -11.13 -0.84 -19.03
N PRO A 72 -12.25 -0.68 -19.77
CA PRO A 72 -13.39 0.11 -19.29
C PRO A 72 -14.14 -0.62 -18.16
N LEU A 73 -13.87 -0.21 -16.92
CA LEU A 73 -14.55 -0.71 -15.73
C LEU A 73 -15.88 0.03 -15.49
N LYS A 74 -16.87 -0.66 -14.89
CA LYS A 74 -18.07 0.00 -14.34
C LYS A 74 -17.68 0.87 -13.15
N SER A 75 -18.47 1.89 -12.82
CA SER A 75 -18.23 2.75 -11.64
C SER A 75 -18.10 1.98 -10.32
N THR A 76 -18.77 0.84 -10.17
CA THR A 76 -18.66 -0.09 -9.02
C THR A 76 -17.28 -0.77 -8.90
N TYR A 77 -16.46 -0.71 -9.96
CA TYR A 77 -15.16 -1.38 -10.08
C TYR A 77 -14.00 -0.41 -10.33
N LYS A 78 -14.26 0.90 -10.53
CA LYS A 78 -13.20 1.93 -10.53
C LYS A 78 -12.48 1.91 -9.19
N ARG A 79 -11.17 2.17 -9.16
CA ARG A 79 -10.36 2.05 -7.94
C ARG A 79 -9.99 3.41 -7.36
N VAL A 80 -10.11 3.52 -6.04
CA VAL A 80 -9.50 4.56 -5.21
C VAL A 80 -8.24 3.96 -4.54
N LEU A 81 -7.31 4.81 -4.13
CA LEU A 81 -6.08 4.47 -3.44
C LEU A 81 -6.01 5.31 -2.16
N ARG A 82 -5.59 4.68 -1.04
CA ARG A 82 -5.25 5.35 0.22
C ARG A 82 -3.73 5.34 0.37
N VAL A 83 -3.09 6.48 0.06
CA VAL A 83 -1.64 6.66 0.13
C VAL A 83 -1.27 7.07 1.56
N ILE A 84 -0.35 6.34 2.21
CA ILE A 84 0.00 6.54 3.62
C ILE A 84 1.52 6.52 3.78
N HIS A 85 2.10 7.60 4.32
CA HIS A 85 3.53 7.65 4.63
C HIS A 85 3.91 6.51 5.60
N ALA A 86 4.88 5.68 5.24
CA ALA A 86 5.11 4.39 5.89
C ALA A 86 5.42 4.49 7.41
N PRO A 87 6.18 5.50 7.89
CA PRO A 87 6.35 5.75 9.32
C PRO A 87 5.04 6.02 10.08
N ILE A 88 4.07 6.72 9.46
CA ILE A 88 2.76 7.02 10.08
C ILE A 88 1.96 5.72 10.21
N PHE A 89 1.92 4.91 9.14
CA PHE A 89 1.25 3.62 9.15
C PHE A 89 1.84 2.68 10.21
N LEU A 90 3.17 2.56 10.26
CA LEU A 90 3.90 1.78 11.28
C LEU A 90 3.63 2.23 12.73
N GLN A 91 3.36 3.52 12.94
CA GLN A 91 3.09 4.10 14.26
C GLN A 91 1.64 3.90 14.71
N HIS A 92 0.69 3.88 13.77
CA HIS A 92 -0.73 4.08 14.05
C HIS A 92 -1.67 2.95 13.63
N PHE A 93 -1.24 2.03 12.77
CA PHE A 93 -2.05 0.88 12.37
C PHE A 93 -2.19 -0.13 13.52
N SER A 94 -3.40 -0.68 13.70
CA SER A 94 -3.66 -1.78 14.61
C SER A 94 -4.72 -2.74 14.09
N SER A 95 -4.52 -4.03 14.33
CA SER A 95 -5.56 -5.03 14.10
C SER A 95 -5.42 -6.27 14.98
N ASN A 96 -6.48 -6.53 15.75
CA ASN A 96 -6.71 -7.74 16.53
C ASN A 96 -7.14 -8.95 15.67
N ARG A 97 -7.19 -8.78 14.34
CA ARG A 97 -7.54 -9.80 13.33
C ARG A 97 -8.96 -10.36 13.43
N THR A 98 -9.86 -9.75 14.22
CA THR A 98 -11.23 -10.28 14.44
C THR A 98 -12.07 -10.36 13.16
N HIS A 99 -11.81 -9.50 12.18
CA HIS A 99 -12.43 -9.55 10.84
C HIS A 99 -12.14 -10.87 10.07
N MET A 100 -11.05 -11.58 10.38
CA MET A 100 -10.71 -12.88 9.78
C MET A 100 -11.40 -14.06 10.48
N ARG A 101 -12.45 -13.83 11.29
CA ARG A 101 -13.23 -14.88 11.95
C ARG A 101 -14.63 -15.01 11.36
N ASP A 102 -15.09 -16.25 11.24
CA ASP A 102 -16.46 -16.55 10.87
C ASP A 102 -17.45 -16.27 12.04
N PRO A 103 -18.78 -16.30 11.82
CA PRO A 103 -19.78 -16.12 12.87
C PRO A 103 -19.77 -17.18 13.99
N HIS A 104 -18.95 -18.23 13.87
CA HIS A 104 -18.74 -19.26 14.89
C HIS A 104 -17.41 -19.08 15.65
N GLY A 105 -16.59 -18.09 15.27
CA GLY A 105 -15.29 -17.80 15.86
C GLY A 105 -14.10 -18.54 15.23
N ASN A 106 -14.31 -19.34 14.19
CA ASN A 106 -13.22 -20.02 13.47
C ASN A 106 -12.47 -19.03 12.57
N TRP A 107 -11.19 -19.31 12.30
CA TRP A 107 -10.40 -18.53 11.36
C TRP A 107 -10.76 -18.85 9.91
N ILE A 108 -11.10 -17.83 9.12
CA ILE A 108 -11.42 -17.93 7.67
C ILE A 108 -10.17 -18.34 6.88
N ALA A 109 -9.00 -17.83 7.28
CA ALA A 109 -7.69 -18.28 6.85
C ALA A 109 -6.75 -18.34 8.07
N PRO A 110 -5.75 -19.24 8.12
CA PRO A 110 -4.85 -19.37 9.27
C PRO A 110 -4.20 -18.02 9.64
N PRO A 111 -4.28 -17.58 10.91
CA PRO A 111 -3.72 -16.31 11.31
C PRO A 111 -2.17 -16.38 11.30
N PRO A 112 -1.50 -15.23 11.24
CA PRO A 112 -0.05 -15.17 11.34
C PRO A 112 0.48 -15.67 12.70
N ASN A 113 1.69 -16.21 12.69
CA ASN A 113 2.34 -16.87 13.84
C ASN A 113 2.99 -15.92 14.88
N TYR A 114 2.83 -14.61 14.71
CA TYR A 114 3.24 -13.58 15.68
C TYR A 114 2.00 -12.86 16.21
N GLU A 115 2.15 -12.10 17.31
CA GLU A 115 1.03 -11.42 17.98
C GLU A 115 0.31 -10.37 17.12
N PRO A 116 -0.94 -9.99 17.46
CA PRO A 116 -1.65 -8.88 16.82
C PRO A 116 -0.84 -7.57 16.81
N ILE A 117 -1.09 -6.73 15.80
CA ILE A 117 -0.44 -5.42 15.71
C ILE A 117 -1.24 -4.43 16.57
N ILE A 118 -0.57 -3.83 17.55
CA ILE A 118 -1.09 -2.79 18.44
C ILE A 118 -0.37 -1.48 18.09
N ALA A 119 -1.11 -0.38 17.96
CA ALA A 119 -0.55 0.93 17.63
C ALA A 119 0.19 1.56 18.83
N GLN A 120 1.04 2.57 18.59
CA GLN A 120 1.79 3.24 19.66
C GLN A 120 0.87 3.94 20.69
N ASP A 121 -0.35 4.31 20.31
CA ASP A 121 -1.36 4.89 21.21
C ASP A 121 -2.11 3.84 22.06
N GLY A 122 -1.79 2.55 21.92
CA GLY A 122 -2.44 1.45 22.62
C GLY A 122 -3.72 0.93 21.95
N SER A 123 -4.10 1.46 20.78
CA SER A 123 -5.21 0.91 19.98
C SER A 123 -4.92 -0.53 19.54
N GLU A 124 -5.83 -1.45 19.81
CA GLU A 124 -5.74 -2.86 19.40
C GLU A 124 -6.38 -3.15 18.04
N ASN A 125 -7.32 -2.33 17.57
CA ASN A 125 -7.94 -2.49 16.25
C ASN A 125 -8.49 -1.17 15.69
N ASN A 126 -7.98 -0.76 14.54
CA ASN A 126 -8.48 0.39 13.78
C ASN A 126 -8.43 0.18 12.25
N LEU A 127 -8.25 -1.06 11.79
CA LEU A 127 -8.31 -1.45 10.37
C LEU A 127 -9.51 -0.83 9.64
N ASP A 128 -10.69 -0.80 10.26
CA ASP A 128 -11.92 -0.24 9.69
C ASP A 128 -11.86 1.27 9.38
N GLU A 129 -10.86 2.01 9.86
CA GLU A 129 -10.63 3.42 9.49
C GLU A 129 -9.68 3.55 8.30
N TYR A 130 -8.74 2.61 8.14
CA TYR A 130 -7.87 2.47 6.97
C TYR A 130 -8.66 1.94 5.76
N VAL A 131 -9.41 0.85 5.99
CA VAL A 131 -10.22 0.12 4.99
C VAL A 131 -11.54 0.85 4.64
N ARG A 132 -11.84 2.00 5.24
CA ARG A 132 -13.05 2.79 4.93
C ARG A 132 -12.71 4.02 4.12
N ILE A 133 -13.39 4.18 2.99
CA ILE A 133 -13.34 5.37 2.16
C ILE A 133 -14.61 6.21 2.34
N ARG A 134 -14.46 7.54 2.27
CA ARG A 134 -15.58 8.50 2.23
C ARG A 134 -15.30 9.54 1.15
N ALA A 135 -16.33 9.97 0.43
CA ALA A 135 -16.20 11.04 -0.57
C ALA A 135 -15.78 12.41 0.02
N ALA A 136 -15.89 12.60 1.34
CA ALA A 136 -15.41 13.78 2.06
C ALA A 136 -13.90 13.74 2.39
N ASP A 137 -13.27 12.56 2.26
CA ASP A 137 -11.85 12.35 2.54
C ASP A 137 -11.00 12.46 1.24
N ALA A 138 -11.64 12.67 0.08
CA ALA A 138 -11.00 12.87 -1.22
C ALA A 138 -10.51 14.32 -1.38
N MET A 139 -9.25 14.50 -1.79
CA MET A 139 -8.60 15.82 -1.83
C MET A 139 -8.31 16.21 -3.28
N THR A 140 -8.70 17.43 -3.68
CA THR A 140 -8.58 17.92 -5.07
C THR A 140 -7.51 19.00 -5.25
N ASP A 141 -6.66 19.21 -4.24
CA ASP A 141 -5.49 20.10 -4.29
C ASP A 141 -4.24 19.30 -3.93
N ILE A 142 -3.28 19.29 -4.85
CA ILE A 142 -2.01 18.55 -4.73
C ILE A 142 -1.24 19.01 -3.49
N ASN A 143 -1.26 20.30 -3.14
CA ASN A 143 -0.54 20.81 -1.97
C ASN A 143 -1.11 20.22 -0.68
N ALA A 144 -2.43 20.33 -0.51
CA ALA A 144 -3.14 19.75 0.63
C ALA A 144 -3.02 18.21 0.68
N LEU A 145 -2.94 17.54 -0.47
CA LEU A 145 -2.74 16.10 -0.53
C LEU A 145 -1.32 15.69 -0.10
N VAL A 146 -0.27 16.40 -0.54
CA VAL A 146 1.12 16.08 -0.13
C VAL A 146 1.33 16.43 1.35
N ASP A 147 0.81 17.56 1.84
CA ASP A 147 0.83 17.88 3.28
C ASP A 147 0.04 16.84 4.09
N GLY A 148 -1.09 16.37 3.56
CA GLY A 148 -1.91 15.31 4.13
C GLY A 148 -1.18 13.96 4.21
N LEU A 149 -0.40 13.59 3.18
CA LEU A 149 0.38 12.34 3.14
C LEU A 149 1.34 12.24 4.34
N TYR A 150 1.98 13.35 4.71
CA TYR A 150 2.97 13.42 5.79
C TYR A 150 2.40 13.78 7.17
N SER A 151 1.09 14.02 7.29
CA SER A 151 0.47 14.46 8.56
C SER A 151 -0.80 13.69 8.97
N ASN A 152 -1.53 13.09 8.03
CA ASN A 152 -2.78 12.38 8.32
C ASN A 152 -2.50 10.94 8.78
N LYS A 153 -3.01 10.58 9.96
CA LYS A 153 -2.98 9.22 10.55
C LYS A 153 -3.46 8.13 9.58
N TYR A 154 -4.40 8.47 8.71
CA TYR A 154 -5.01 7.58 7.72
C TYR A 154 -4.59 7.89 6.27
N GLY A 155 -3.60 8.77 6.07
CA GLY A 155 -3.14 9.16 4.74
C GLY A 155 -4.19 9.91 3.91
N VAL A 156 -4.05 9.84 2.59
CA VAL A 156 -4.81 10.65 1.61
C VAL A 156 -5.40 9.78 0.51
N LEU A 157 -6.46 10.28 -0.15
CA LEU A 157 -7.24 9.52 -1.13
C LEU A 157 -7.12 10.08 -2.55
N GLU A 158 -6.91 9.19 -3.51
CA GLU A 158 -6.82 9.48 -4.94
C GLU A 158 -7.52 8.43 -5.81
N GLY A 159 -7.81 8.79 -7.06
CA GLY A 159 -8.16 7.83 -8.10
C GLY A 159 -6.97 7.03 -8.62
N GLU A 160 -7.25 5.85 -9.15
CA GLU A 160 -6.29 4.96 -9.83
C GLU A 160 -5.50 5.60 -11.00
N GLU A 161 -5.98 6.72 -11.53
CA GLU A 161 -5.37 7.49 -12.62
C GLU A 161 -4.28 8.46 -12.11
N GLU A 162 -4.29 8.79 -10.81
CA GLU A 162 -3.47 9.85 -10.20
C GLU A 162 -2.20 9.30 -9.49
N MET A 163 -2.17 7.99 -9.19
CA MET A 163 -1.12 7.25 -8.46
C MET A 163 0.35 7.61 -8.77
N GLN A 164 0.65 8.01 -10.01
CA GLN A 164 2.02 8.39 -10.41
C GLN A 164 2.41 9.80 -9.91
N VAL A 165 1.45 10.70 -9.75
CA VAL A 165 1.66 12.09 -9.30
C VAL A 165 2.21 12.10 -7.88
N VAL A 166 1.60 11.38 -6.94
CA VAL A 166 2.06 11.36 -5.54
C VAL A 166 3.44 10.71 -5.39
N ALA A 167 3.72 9.66 -6.15
CA ALA A 167 5.05 9.04 -6.15
C ALA A 167 6.15 10.03 -6.59
N ILE A 168 5.80 10.98 -7.46
CA ILE A 168 6.69 12.07 -7.92
C ILE A 168 6.74 13.23 -6.91
N ASP A 169 5.61 13.74 -6.44
CA ASP A 169 5.56 14.97 -5.62
C ASP A 169 6.01 14.74 -4.17
N ALA A 170 5.71 13.57 -3.59
CA ALA A 170 6.29 13.17 -2.31
C ALA A 170 7.83 13.07 -2.41
N TYR A 171 8.34 12.53 -3.52
CA TYR A 171 9.77 12.51 -3.80
C TYR A 171 10.37 13.93 -3.98
N VAL A 172 9.61 14.88 -4.53
CA VAL A 172 10.01 16.29 -4.64
C VAL A 172 10.11 16.97 -3.27
N GLN A 173 9.19 16.72 -2.33
CA GLN A 173 9.33 17.25 -0.96
C GLN A 173 10.56 16.68 -0.23
N PHE A 174 10.84 15.37 -0.34
CA PHE A 174 11.99 14.78 0.36
C PHE A 174 13.36 15.34 -0.09
N LYS A 175 13.47 15.92 -1.31
CA LYS A 175 14.69 16.63 -1.74
C LYS A 175 15.09 17.82 -0.85
N TRP A 176 14.21 18.30 0.05
CA TRP A 176 14.43 19.46 0.91
C TRP A 176 14.75 19.16 2.39
N SER A 177 14.87 17.89 2.81
CA SER A 177 15.26 17.53 4.19
C SER A 177 16.25 16.36 4.23
N TYR A 178 17.22 16.34 5.16
CA TYR A 178 18.28 15.32 5.15
C TYR A 178 19.03 15.11 6.49
N LYS A 179 19.12 13.83 6.94
CA LYS A 179 20.15 13.23 7.82
C LYS A 179 19.97 11.70 7.87
N SER A 180 21.04 10.93 8.12
CA SER A 180 21.17 9.50 7.74
C SER A 180 21.37 8.52 8.92
N PHE A 181 21.09 7.20 8.76
CA PHE A 181 21.69 6.03 9.47
C PHE A 181 21.15 4.66 8.92
N CYS A 182 21.28 3.51 9.63
CA CYS A 182 21.24 2.09 9.15
C CYS A 182 20.74 1.07 10.23
N THR A 183 20.39 -0.24 10.06
CA THR A 183 20.05 -1.17 8.93
C THR A 183 19.16 -2.42 9.36
N PRO A 184 19.58 -3.73 9.38
CA PRO A 184 19.31 -4.77 8.35
C PRO A 184 18.57 -6.12 8.68
N MET A 185 18.31 -6.90 7.60
CA MET A 185 18.12 -8.38 7.41
C MET A 185 16.85 -9.20 7.83
N ILE A 186 15.86 -9.35 6.91
CA ILE A 186 15.11 -10.58 6.40
C ILE A 186 14.47 -11.66 7.39
N PRO A 187 13.70 -12.74 7.01
CA PRO A 187 12.20 -12.77 6.93
C PRO A 187 11.41 -13.96 7.65
N PRO A 188 10.45 -14.70 6.99
CA PRO A 188 9.10 -15.23 7.37
C PRO A 188 8.11 -14.50 8.37
N SER A 189 6.81 -14.12 8.17
CA SER A 189 5.79 -14.21 7.09
C SER A 189 4.90 -12.97 6.72
N VAL A 190 4.15 -12.28 7.62
CA VAL A 190 3.35 -11.06 7.24
C VAL A 190 4.28 -9.86 7.11
N HIS A 191 4.75 -9.68 5.90
CA HIS A 191 6.05 -9.07 5.69
C HIS A 191 6.04 -7.73 4.98
N MET A 192 4.90 -7.35 4.42
CA MET A 192 4.73 -6.03 3.85
C MET A 192 4.83 -4.89 4.88
N ILE A 193 4.76 -5.23 6.18
CA ILE A 193 4.98 -4.30 7.29
C ILE A 193 6.34 -4.57 7.96
N HIS A 194 6.57 -5.77 8.52
CA HIS A 194 7.76 -6.00 9.37
C HIS A 194 9.08 -6.08 8.58
N ASP A 195 9.06 -6.64 7.36
CA ASP A 195 10.29 -7.03 6.63
C ASP A 195 10.53 -6.20 5.38
N ALA A 196 9.46 -5.59 4.87
CA ALA A 196 9.53 -4.22 4.40
C ALA A 196 10.25 -3.36 5.47
N SER A 197 9.74 -3.14 6.68
CA SER A 197 10.41 -2.29 7.69
C SER A 197 11.88 -2.68 7.97
N LYS A 198 12.24 -3.97 7.86
CA LYS A 198 13.61 -4.51 8.03
C LYS A 198 14.53 -4.38 6.81
N HIS A 199 14.00 -3.98 5.65
CA HIS A 199 14.74 -3.64 4.43
C HIS A 199 14.65 -2.14 4.11
N MET A 200 13.50 -1.52 4.40
CA MET A 200 13.23 -0.07 4.38
C MET A 200 14.22 0.72 5.24
N ARG A 201 14.62 0.16 6.40
CA ARG A 201 15.66 0.71 7.30
C ARG A 201 17.05 0.83 6.64
N ASP A 202 17.30 0.12 5.53
CA ASP A 202 18.58 0.11 4.83
C ASP A 202 18.58 1.02 3.60
N GLN A 203 17.40 1.35 3.05
CA GLN A 203 17.27 1.89 1.69
C GLN A 203 16.20 3.00 1.53
N GLN A 204 16.06 3.90 2.52
CA GLN A 204 15.24 5.15 2.43
C GLN A 204 13.87 4.95 1.76
N VAL A 205 13.06 4.03 2.28
CA VAL A 205 11.73 3.73 1.74
C VAL A 205 10.66 4.45 2.58
N GLU A 206 9.90 5.31 1.92
CA GLU A 206 9.13 6.34 2.62
C GLU A 206 7.59 6.14 2.54
N ILE A 207 7.04 5.37 1.59
CA ILE A 207 5.59 5.32 1.34
C ILE A 207 5.03 3.88 1.34
N SER A 208 3.83 3.73 1.91
CA SER A 208 2.95 2.57 1.71
C SER A 208 1.69 3.02 0.95
N VAL A 209 1.11 2.18 0.10
CA VAL A 209 -0.14 2.52 -0.60
C VAL A 209 -1.12 1.37 -0.46
N GLU A 210 -2.16 1.63 0.31
CA GLU A 210 -3.31 0.75 0.42
C GLU A 210 -4.20 0.96 -0.82
N VAL A 211 -4.44 -0.11 -1.57
CA VAL A 211 -5.20 -0.07 -2.83
C VAL A 211 -6.65 -0.33 -2.48
N LYS A 212 -7.39 0.73 -2.11
CA LYS A 212 -8.80 0.56 -1.73
C LYS A 212 -9.77 1.68 -2.13
N LEU A 213 -10.87 1.19 -2.71
CA LEU A 213 -12.21 1.76 -2.96
C LEU A 213 -13.00 2.18 -1.71
#